data_AF-A0A7X3UG69-F1
#
_entry.id   AF-A0A7X3UG69-F1
#
_cell.length_a   1.000
_cell.length_b   1.000
_cell.length_c   1.000
_cell.angle_alpha   90.00
_cell.angle_beta   90.00
_cell.angle_gamma   90.00
#
_symmetry.space_group_name_H-M   'P 1'
#
loop_
_entity.id
_entity.type
_entity.pdbx_description
1 polymer ?
#
loop_
_entity_poly.entity_id
_entity_poly.type
_entity_poly.pdbx_seq_one_letter_code
_entity_poly.pdbx_strand_id
1 'polypeptide(L)'
;YLESGGNAEYLLAATMDRVVLMPAGSLNLTGLRAEVLFYKGLLDKLDIEADMLAMGKYKSGVEPYLRDGMSDEFRESMTTLLDDLYTQLLNHIAESRDGISTEDASDLIDRGPFTAEEAKQEKLVDALQYYDELVETLKAASEDEDVQVGKPGSERERKVPDMNSFAGLMQLFSMLNPPQRAQATAENQIALIYASGAILPDIDAIFAPMSMITPKTLKKAFEKARTDDSIHAVVLRIDSPGGSALASDLIWREVMLTQREKPVVVSMGNVAASGGYYIAMAAGTIVAQPSTLTGSIGVFGGKLNLKGLYNKAGLTKEIIAHGQNATLYSDYGGFTPTERERVKKMMRTVYEDFVNKAAVGRSKSFDDIDEIAQGRVWTGRQAKELGLVDELGGLEDALSIAKKQAGFTEDDKLNLIVLPKQRPFFEQLIEQMIEDTEGSIQLPRQLASSHPMLSMLGKQSQYLFAWLSLFGFEGGTQVVTILPYDISIR
;
A
#
# COMPACT_ATOMS: atom_id res chain seq x y z
N TYR A 1 13.22 15.22 -18.30
CA TYR A 1 12.57 16.50 -18.65
C TYR A 1 11.44 16.75 -17.67
N LEU A 2 11.35 17.94 -17.11
CA LEU A 2 10.31 18.37 -16.18
C LEU A 2 9.64 19.63 -16.72
N GLU A 3 8.31 19.68 -16.80
CA GLU A 3 7.58 20.94 -17.04
C GLU A 3 7.49 21.75 -15.74
N SER A 4 7.32 21.06 -14.63
CA SER A 4 7.53 21.50 -13.25
C SER A 4 7.71 20.24 -12.40
N GLY A 5 8.23 20.36 -11.19
CA GLY A 5 8.40 19.21 -10.29
C GLY A 5 8.27 19.59 -8.83
N GLY A 6 7.90 18.64 -7.98
CA GLY A 6 8.04 18.72 -6.53
C GLY A 6 9.15 17.78 -6.05
N ASN A 7 9.20 17.53 -4.74
CA ASN A 7 10.22 16.65 -4.13
C ASN A 7 10.28 15.26 -4.80
N ALA A 8 9.14 14.65 -5.10
CA ALA A 8 9.07 13.29 -5.64
C ALA A 8 9.56 13.21 -7.09
N GLU A 9 9.09 14.11 -7.95
CA GLU A 9 9.53 14.20 -9.34
C GLU A 9 11.02 14.54 -9.41
N TYR A 10 11.49 15.40 -8.51
CA TYR A 10 12.89 15.78 -8.44
C TYR A 10 13.80 14.65 -7.95
N LEU A 11 13.39 13.87 -6.95
CA LEU A 11 14.13 12.68 -6.51
C LEU A 11 14.37 11.70 -7.66
N LEU A 12 13.36 11.48 -8.50
CA LEU A 12 13.51 10.66 -9.71
C LEU A 12 14.37 11.34 -10.77
N ALA A 13 14.19 12.65 -10.99
CA ALA A 13 15.00 13.37 -11.97
C ALA A 13 16.48 13.39 -11.57
N ALA A 14 16.77 13.51 -10.27
CA ALA A 14 18.10 13.55 -9.71
C ALA A 14 18.91 12.28 -10.01
N THR A 15 18.29 11.11 -10.21
CA THR A 15 19.02 9.89 -10.61
C THR A 15 19.49 9.89 -12.06
N MET A 16 19.04 10.86 -12.86
CA MET A 16 19.35 10.94 -14.28
C MET A 16 20.62 11.75 -14.52
N ASP A 17 21.37 11.39 -15.57
CA ASP A 17 22.58 12.12 -15.98
C ASP A 17 22.32 13.59 -16.30
N ARG A 18 21.09 13.91 -16.73
CA ARG A 18 20.68 15.27 -17.09
C ARG A 18 19.23 15.56 -16.74
N VAL A 19 19.03 16.63 -15.98
CA VAL A 19 17.75 17.21 -15.60
C VAL A 19 17.52 18.48 -16.40
N VAL A 20 16.49 18.46 -17.24
CA VAL A 20 16.07 19.61 -18.04
C VAL A 20 14.71 20.07 -17.57
N LEU A 21 14.58 21.34 -17.24
CA LEU A 21 13.35 21.97 -16.75
C LEU A 21 12.80 22.95 -17.80
N MET A 22 11.49 23.06 -17.92
CA MET A 22 10.86 24.04 -18.81
C MET A 22 11.16 25.47 -18.33
N PRO A 23 11.47 26.44 -19.22
CA PRO A 23 11.82 27.82 -18.82
C PRO A 23 10.74 28.54 -18.01
N ALA A 24 9.46 28.24 -18.25
CA ALA A 24 8.33 28.78 -17.50
C ALA A 24 7.91 27.92 -16.29
N GLY A 25 8.64 26.83 -16.04
CA GLY A 25 8.37 25.87 -14.98
C GLY A 25 8.82 26.33 -13.59
N SER A 26 8.51 25.50 -12.60
CA SER A 26 8.96 25.66 -11.22
C SER A 26 9.46 24.35 -10.63
N LEU A 27 10.38 24.45 -9.68
CA LEU A 27 10.85 23.33 -8.88
C LEU A 27 10.45 23.55 -7.42
N ASN A 28 9.40 22.87 -6.98
CA ASN A 28 8.83 22.93 -5.63
C ASN A 28 9.55 21.98 -4.67
N LEU A 29 10.88 22.06 -4.65
CA LEU A 29 11.73 21.35 -3.71
C LEU A 29 11.64 22.06 -2.35
N THR A 30 10.78 21.58 -1.45
CA THR A 30 10.31 22.33 -0.26
C THR A 30 10.36 21.50 1.03
N GLY A 31 11.02 20.33 0.98
CA GLY A 31 11.19 19.48 2.15
C GLY A 31 9.96 18.62 2.46
N LEU A 32 9.98 17.95 3.61
CA LEU A 32 8.98 16.96 3.99
C LEU A 32 8.16 17.43 5.19
N ARG A 33 6.87 17.09 5.20
CA ARG A 33 6.01 17.28 6.39
C ARG A 33 5.13 16.08 6.62
N ALA A 34 4.81 15.84 7.89
CA ALA A 34 3.80 14.88 8.30
C ALA A 34 2.67 15.60 9.05
N GLU A 35 1.44 15.31 8.65
CA GLU A 35 0.23 15.88 9.26
C GLU A 35 -0.68 14.74 9.71
N VAL A 36 -1.24 14.87 10.91
CA VAL A 36 -2.19 13.91 11.46
C VAL A 36 -3.43 14.67 11.94
N LEU A 37 -4.58 14.27 11.42
CA LEU A 37 -5.87 14.81 11.84
C LEU A 37 -6.33 14.12 13.13
N PHE A 38 -6.68 14.91 14.14
CA PHE A 38 -7.29 14.44 15.38
C PHE A 38 -8.76 14.84 15.38
N TYR A 39 -9.65 13.90 15.69
CA TYR A 39 -11.10 14.11 15.61
C TYR A 39 -11.82 13.82 16.93
N LYS A 40 -11.10 13.62 18.04
CA LYS A 40 -11.70 13.54 19.39
C LYS A 40 -12.66 14.71 19.65
N GLY A 41 -12.24 15.95 19.38
CA GLY A 41 -13.11 17.13 19.53
C GLY A 41 -14.38 17.11 18.65
N LEU A 42 -14.38 16.42 17.50
CA LEU A 42 -15.58 16.19 16.69
C LEU A 42 -16.47 15.12 17.32
N LEU A 43 -15.89 14.01 17.80
CA LEU A 43 -16.62 12.95 18.49
C LEU A 43 -17.32 13.48 19.74
N ASP A 44 -16.66 14.31 20.55
CA ASP A 44 -17.24 14.98 21.72
C ASP A 44 -18.46 15.84 21.33
N LYS A 45 -18.36 16.61 20.23
CA LYS A 45 -19.48 17.42 19.71
C LYS A 45 -20.67 16.58 19.29
N LEU A 46 -20.44 15.37 18.79
CA LEU A 46 -21.46 14.42 18.40
C LEU A 46 -21.96 13.54 19.55
N ASP A 47 -21.39 13.66 20.76
CA ASP A 47 -21.63 12.76 21.89
C ASP A 47 -21.36 11.29 21.52
N ILE A 48 -20.26 11.09 20.80
CA ILE A 48 -19.67 9.79 20.47
C ILE A 48 -18.45 9.60 21.35
N GLU A 49 -18.38 8.48 22.06
CA GLU A 49 -17.21 8.12 22.88
C GLU A 49 -16.40 7.03 22.17
N ALA A 50 -15.10 7.24 22.02
CA ALA A 50 -14.20 6.20 21.51
C ALA A 50 -13.67 5.34 22.66
N ASP A 51 -14.07 4.07 22.71
CA ASP A 51 -13.56 3.10 23.66
C ASP A 51 -12.54 2.19 22.97
N MET A 52 -11.32 2.72 22.86
CA MET A 52 -10.20 2.12 22.14
C MET A 52 -9.08 1.71 23.08
N LEU A 53 -8.39 0.63 22.70
CA LEU A 53 -7.26 0.06 23.42
C LEU A 53 -6.09 -0.12 22.45
N ALA A 54 -4.87 -0.06 22.98
CA ALA A 54 -3.64 -0.34 22.24
C ALA A 54 -2.68 -1.16 23.10
N MET A 55 -1.90 -2.03 22.44
CA MET A 55 -0.78 -2.80 22.98
C MET A 55 0.47 -2.34 22.25
N GLY A 56 1.36 -1.69 22.98
CA GLY A 56 2.56 -1.05 22.48
C GLY A 56 2.57 0.45 22.73
N LYS A 57 3.63 0.94 23.37
CA LYS A 57 3.87 2.36 23.69
C LYS A 57 3.72 3.30 22.48
N TYR A 58 4.17 2.87 21.31
CA TYR A 58 4.17 3.63 20.05
C TYR A 58 3.00 3.26 19.12
N LYS A 59 2.06 2.40 19.55
CA LYS A 59 0.92 2.00 18.71
C LYS A 59 -0.16 3.09 18.69
N SER A 60 0.10 4.16 17.96
CA SER A 60 -0.66 5.41 17.97
C SER A 60 -1.91 5.45 17.10
N GLY A 61 -2.27 4.36 16.39
CA GLY A 61 -3.43 4.32 15.48
C GLY A 61 -4.78 4.66 16.12
N VAL A 62 -4.86 4.63 17.45
CA VAL A 62 -6.06 5.01 18.22
C VAL A 62 -6.06 6.47 18.68
N GLU A 63 -4.90 7.15 18.66
CA GLU A 63 -4.78 8.50 19.22
C GLU A 63 -5.67 9.54 18.54
N PRO A 64 -5.86 9.54 17.20
CA PRO A 64 -6.80 10.45 16.55
C PRO A 64 -8.23 10.38 17.11
N TYR A 65 -8.66 9.21 17.63
CA TYR A 65 -9.96 9.01 18.27
C TYR A 65 -9.98 9.48 19.74
N LEU A 66 -8.84 9.40 20.44
CA LEU A 66 -8.77 9.54 21.89
C LEU A 66 -8.22 10.89 22.36
N ARG A 67 -7.53 11.63 21.50
CA ARG A 67 -6.73 12.82 21.86
C ARG A 67 -7.02 13.99 20.92
N ASP A 68 -6.66 15.19 21.35
CA ASP A 68 -6.69 16.42 20.52
C ASP A 68 -5.33 16.72 19.86
N GLY A 69 -4.33 15.87 20.10
CA GLY A 69 -2.99 15.96 19.54
C GLY A 69 -2.13 14.75 19.91
N MET A 70 -0.96 14.64 19.28
CA MET A 70 -0.03 13.54 19.48
C MET A 70 0.39 13.41 20.95
N SER A 71 0.49 12.18 21.45
CA SER A 71 1.31 11.86 22.61
C SER A 71 2.80 12.17 22.35
N ASP A 72 3.61 12.19 23.41
CA ASP A 72 5.05 12.37 23.27
C ASP A 72 5.66 11.22 22.46
N GLU A 73 5.15 10.00 22.65
CA GLU A 73 5.56 8.79 21.95
C GLU A 73 5.19 8.82 20.46
N PHE A 74 3.97 9.24 20.13
CA PHE A 74 3.56 9.36 18.74
C PHE A 74 4.36 10.46 18.05
N ARG A 75 4.60 11.59 18.72
CA ARG A 75 5.44 12.67 18.21
C ARG A 75 6.87 12.19 17.98
N GLU A 76 7.47 11.48 18.94
CA GLU A 76 8.80 10.88 18.80
C GLU A 76 8.87 9.98 17.56
N SER A 77 7.92 9.03 17.42
CA SER A 77 7.91 8.09 16.29
C SER A 77 7.77 8.80 14.94
N MET A 78 6.92 9.83 14.85
CA MET A 78 6.72 10.59 13.61
C MET A 78 7.92 11.46 13.27
N THR A 79 8.53 12.11 14.27
CA THR A 79 9.75 12.90 14.10
C THR A 79 10.90 12.02 13.63
N THR A 80 11.18 10.89 14.29
CA THR A 80 12.22 9.96 13.86
C THR A 80 12.02 9.45 12.43
N LEU A 81 10.77 9.20 12.03
CA LEU A 81 10.46 8.76 10.68
C LEU A 81 10.72 9.87 9.65
N LEU A 82 10.25 11.08 9.95
CA LEU A 82 10.38 12.23 9.05
C LEU A 82 11.84 12.63 8.89
N ASP A 83 12.61 12.66 9.99
CA ASP A 83 14.04 12.96 10.00
C ASP A 83 14.81 11.95 9.14
N ASP A 84 14.50 10.65 9.27
CA ASP A 84 15.17 9.60 8.52
C ASP A 84 14.90 9.67 7.02
N LEU A 85 13.67 9.98 6.62
CA LEU A 85 13.29 10.21 5.22
C LEU A 85 13.88 11.51 4.68
N TYR A 86 13.97 12.55 5.51
CA TYR A 86 14.56 13.82 5.14
C TYR A 86 16.06 13.68 4.90
N THR A 87 16.79 12.98 5.78
CA THR A 87 18.21 12.65 5.56
C THR A 87 18.42 11.86 4.27
N GLN A 88 17.53 10.92 3.93
CA GLN A 88 17.61 10.21 2.64
C GLN A 88 17.46 11.16 1.45
N LEU A 89 16.48 12.08 1.51
CA LEU A 89 16.29 13.09 0.47
C LEU A 89 17.55 13.96 0.30
N LEU A 90 18.12 14.45 1.40
CA LEU A 90 19.32 15.29 1.36
C LEU A 90 20.52 14.54 0.79
N ASN A 91 20.77 13.32 1.25
CA ASN A 91 21.87 12.50 0.76
C ASN A 91 21.72 12.22 -0.73
N HIS A 92 20.50 11.90 -1.18
CA HIS A 92 20.24 11.65 -2.60
C HIS A 92 20.53 12.88 -3.47
N ILE A 93 20.12 14.07 -3.02
CA ILE A 93 20.42 15.33 -3.72
C ILE A 93 21.94 15.54 -3.78
N ALA A 94 22.63 15.41 -2.65
CA ALA A 94 24.08 15.60 -2.56
C ALA A 94 24.88 14.59 -3.40
N GLU A 95 24.47 13.32 -3.41
CA GLU A 95 25.10 12.27 -4.23
C GLU A 95 24.86 12.47 -5.73
N SER A 96 23.71 13.06 -6.08
CA SER A 96 23.30 13.20 -7.48
C SER A 96 23.78 14.47 -8.18
N ARG A 97 24.13 15.52 -7.44
CA ARG A 97 24.45 16.84 -7.99
C ARG A 97 25.88 17.25 -7.62
N ASP A 98 26.70 17.48 -8.65
CA ASP A 98 28.12 17.81 -8.47
C ASP A 98 28.34 19.09 -7.66
N GLY A 99 29.06 18.94 -6.54
CA GLY A 99 29.46 20.05 -5.68
C GLY A 99 28.36 20.55 -4.73
N ILE A 100 27.31 19.76 -4.51
CA ILE A 100 26.30 20.01 -3.48
C ILE A 100 26.59 19.06 -2.31
N SER A 101 26.93 19.60 -1.13
CA SER A 101 27.02 18.80 0.10
C SER A 101 25.62 18.52 0.69
N THR A 102 25.54 17.62 1.67
CA THR A 102 24.27 17.35 2.39
C THR A 102 23.79 18.60 3.13
N GLU A 103 24.71 19.41 3.67
CA GLU A 103 24.41 20.70 4.27
C GLU A 103 23.86 21.69 3.23
N ASP A 104 24.51 21.80 2.07
CA ASP A 104 24.02 22.65 0.97
C ASP A 104 22.62 22.21 0.49
N ALA A 105 22.37 20.89 0.43
CA ALA A 105 21.07 20.36 0.06
C ALA A 105 19.97 20.78 1.06
N SER A 106 20.29 20.85 2.35
CA SER A 106 19.35 21.35 3.36
C SER A 106 19.09 22.84 3.18
N ASP A 107 20.14 23.64 2.98
CA ASP A 107 20.01 25.07 2.72
C ASP A 107 19.25 25.36 1.41
N LEU A 108 19.34 24.48 0.41
CA LEU A 108 18.54 24.54 -0.82
C LEU A 108 17.07 24.27 -0.53
N ILE A 109 16.75 23.24 0.25
CA ILE A 109 15.35 22.95 0.61
C ILE A 109 14.69 24.13 1.34
N ASP A 110 15.41 24.78 2.26
CA ASP A 110 14.90 25.92 3.03
C ASP A 110 14.65 27.18 2.17
N ARG A 111 15.29 27.28 1.00
CA ARG A 111 15.13 28.40 0.05
C ARG A 111 14.10 28.13 -1.03
N GLY A 112 13.61 26.89 -1.15
CA GLY A 112 12.55 26.56 -2.10
C GLY A 112 11.22 27.25 -1.77
N PRO A 113 10.27 27.30 -2.74
CA PRO A 113 10.36 26.77 -4.09
C PRO A 113 11.20 27.65 -5.03
N PHE A 114 11.70 27.07 -6.11
CA PHE A 114 12.54 27.76 -7.09
C PHE A 114 11.79 28.01 -8.41
N THR A 115 12.00 29.19 -9.00
CA THR A 115 11.75 29.40 -10.43
C THR A 115 12.74 28.59 -11.27
N ALA A 116 12.45 28.40 -12.56
CA ALA A 116 13.35 27.66 -13.43
C ALA A 116 14.78 28.26 -13.50
N GLU A 117 14.90 29.58 -13.56
CA GLU A 117 16.20 30.26 -13.58
C GLU A 117 16.96 30.10 -12.26
N GLU A 118 16.29 30.22 -11.12
CA GLU A 118 16.92 29.98 -9.82
C GLU A 118 17.36 28.52 -9.71
N ALA A 119 16.51 27.56 -10.07
CA ALA A 119 16.86 26.13 -10.03
C ALA A 119 18.10 25.82 -10.87
N LYS A 120 18.28 26.49 -12.02
CA LYS A 120 19.49 26.34 -12.84
C LYS A 120 20.71 27.02 -12.20
N GLN A 121 20.55 28.21 -11.63
CA GLN A 121 21.63 28.93 -10.94
C GLN A 121 22.15 28.15 -9.73
N GLU A 122 21.24 27.50 -9.00
CA GLU A 122 21.52 26.64 -7.85
C GLU A 122 22.00 25.24 -8.26
N LYS A 123 22.15 24.96 -9.56
CA LYS A 123 22.56 23.66 -10.12
C LYS A 123 21.64 22.48 -9.76
N LEU A 124 20.40 22.78 -9.39
CA LEU A 124 19.38 21.74 -9.22
C LEU A 124 18.97 21.15 -10.58
N VAL A 125 19.05 21.94 -11.65
CA VAL A 125 18.77 21.48 -13.02
C VAL A 125 19.89 21.91 -13.96
N ASP A 126 20.13 21.12 -15.01
CA ASP A 126 21.27 21.29 -15.91
C ASP A 126 20.96 22.26 -17.06
N ALA A 127 19.71 22.30 -17.51
CA ALA A 127 19.29 23.15 -18.61
C ALA A 127 17.83 23.59 -18.52
N LEU A 128 17.56 24.74 -19.13
CA LEU A 128 16.21 25.25 -19.37
C LEU A 128 15.92 25.16 -20.85
N GLN A 129 14.96 24.31 -21.24
CA GLN A 129 14.59 24.08 -22.63
C GLN A 129 13.10 23.76 -22.73
N TYR A 130 12.47 24.15 -23.84
CA TYR A 130 11.20 23.54 -24.23
C TYR A 130 11.41 22.10 -24.67
N TYR A 131 10.34 21.31 -24.68
CA TYR A 131 10.44 19.89 -25.03
C TYR A 131 10.96 19.69 -26.46
N ASP A 132 10.49 20.48 -27.43
CA ASP A 132 10.97 20.47 -28.80
C ASP A 132 12.45 20.83 -28.92
N GLU A 133 12.92 21.85 -28.20
CA GLU A 133 14.34 22.20 -28.13
C GLU A 133 15.21 21.08 -27.53
N LEU A 134 14.71 20.37 -26.51
CA LEU A 134 15.39 19.20 -25.96
C LEU A 134 15.49 18.08 -27.00
N VAL A 135 14.41 17.80 -27.73
CA VAL A 135 14.41 16.80 -28.81
C VAL A 135 15.44 17.16 -29.89
N GLU A 136 15.51 18.42 -30.30
CA GLU A 136 16.52 18.90 -31.25
C GLU A 136 17.94 18.75 -30.70
N THR A 137 18.15 19.09 -29.42
CA THR A 137 19.45 18.94 -28.74
C THR A 137 19.91 17.48 -28.70
N LEU A 138 19.00 16.55 -28.39
CA LEU A 138 19.31 15.12 -28.35
C LEU A 138 19.61 14.56 -29.74
N LYS A 139 18.86 14.98 -30.77
CA LYS A 139 19.14 14.61 -32.17
C LYS A 139 20.50 15.12 -32.64
N ALA A 140 20.86 16.35 -32.28
CA ALA A 140 22.15 16.92 -32.66
C ALA A 140 23.35 16.27 -31.93
N ALA A 141 23.12 15.72 -30.74
CA ALA A 141 24.15 15.07 -29.93
C ALA A 141 24.39 13.58 -30.30
N SER A 142 23.47 12.95 -31.02
CA SER A 142 23.64 11.58 -31.50
C SER A 142 24.21 11.62 -32.92
N GLU A 143 25.32 10.92 -33.16
CA GLU A 143 25.86 10.71 -34.52
C GLU A 143 24.95 9.79 -35.36
N ASP A 144 23.91 9.20 -34.76
CA ASP A 144 22.88 8.38 -35.42
C ASP A 144 21.58 9.19 -35.63
N GLU A 145 21.06 9.19 -36.86
CA GLU A 145 19.75 9.77 -37.21
C GLU A 145 18.55 9.04 -36.54
N ASP A 146 18.82 8.03 -35.70
CA ASP A 146 17.86 7.11 -35.09
C ASP A 146 17.55 7.41 -33.61
N VAL A 147 17.68 8.67 -33.16
CA VAL A 147 17.16 9.10 -31.84
C VAL A 147 15.63 9.02 -31.84
N GLN A 148 15.10 7.88 -31.40
CA GLN A 148 13.68 7.68 -31.19
C GLN A 148 13.26 8.33 -29.87
N VAL A 149 12.80 9.59 -29.95
CA VAL A 149 12.05 10.19 -28.84
C VAL A 149 10.67 9.53 -28.83
N GLY A 150 10.54 8.45 -28.07
CA GLY A 150 9.25 7.83 -27.80
C GLY A 150 8.34 8.85 -27.15
N LYS A 151 7.31 9.34 -27.87
CA LYS A 151 6.27 10.12 -27.20
C LYS A 151 5.54 9.16 -26.26
N PRO A 152 5.34 9.53 -24.97
CA PRO A 152 4.47 8.77 -24.08
C PRO A 152 3.11 8.58 -24.76
N GLY A 153 2.77 7.33 -25.08
CA GLY A 153 1.49 6.96 -25.71
C GLY A 153 1.41 6.99 -27.25
N SER A 154 2.50 7.17 -28.01
CA SER A 154 2.42 7.15 -29.48
C SER A 154 2.73 5.83 -30.17
N GLU A 155 3.01 4.74 -29.44
CA GLU A 155 3.12 3.43 -30.09
C GLU A 155 1.75 2.76 -30.22
N ARG A 156 1.23 2.90 -31.45
CA ARG A 156 -0.08 2.48 -31.98
C ARG A 156 -1.21 3.42 -31.56
N GLU A 157 -1.69 4.21 -32.52
CA GLU A 157 -3.14 4.44 -32.62
C GLU A 157 -3.81 3.08 -32.47
N ARG A 158 -4.35 2.78 -31.29
CA ARG A 158 -5.28 1.67 -31.15
C ARG A 158 -6.44 2.07 -32.04
N LYS A 159 -6.52 1.47 -33.24
CA LYS A 159 -7.68 1.59 -34.12
C LYS A 159 -8.89 1.24 -33.26
N VAL A 160 -9.62 2.26 -32.83
CA VAL A 160 -10.85 2.07 -32.07
C VAL A 160 -11.79 1.32 -33.03
N PRO A 161 -12.22 0.09 -32.70
CA PRO A 161 -13.08 -0.66 -33.59
C PRO A 161 -14.37 0.14 -33.81
N ASP A 162 -14.86 0.19 -35.05
CA ASP A 162 -16.12 0.86 -35.36
C ASP A 162 -17.28 0.12 -34.71
N MET A 163 -17.83 0.70 -33.64
CA MET A 163 -18.90 0.13 -32.80
C MET A 163 -20.24 0.02 -33.51
N ASN A 164 -20.39 0.63 -34.69
CA ASN A 164 -21.60 0.54 -35.50
C ASN A 164 -21.53 -0.56 -36.54
N SER A 165 -20.41 -1.29 -36.65
CA SER A 165 -20.23 -2.37 -37.62
C SER A 165 -20.08 -3.73 -36.92
N PHE A 166 -20.66 -4.78 -37.51
CA PHE A 166 -20.50 -6.15 -37.02
C PHE A 166 -19.02 -6.60 -37.01
N ALA A 167 -18.23 -6.14 -37.99
CA ALA A 167 -16.80 -6.39 -38.06
C ALA A 167 -16.03 -5.69 -36.92
N GLY A 168 -16.38 -4.45 -36.57
CA GLY A 168 -15.81 -3.73 -35.44
C GLY A 168 -16.22 -4.33 -34.10
N LEU A 169 -17.45 -4.85 -33.98
CA LEU A 169 -17.89 -5.61 -32.81
C LEU A 169 -17.10 -6.92 -32.65
N MET A 170 -16.86 -7.65 -33.74
CA MET A 170 -16.03 -8.88 -33.75
C MET A 170 -14.54 -8.59 -33.51
N GLN A 171 -14.02 -7.49 -34.03
CA GLN A 171 -12.65 -7.03 -33.77
C GLN A 171 -12.48 -6.65 -32.29
N LEU A 172 -13.47 -5.98 -31.70
CA LEU A 172 -13.52 -5.76 -30.27
C LEU A 172 -13.60 -7.09 -29.51
N PHE A 173 -14.47 -8.02 -29.91
CA PHE A 173 -14.63 -9.33 -29.25
C PHE A 173 -13.33 -10.16 -29.27
N SER A 174 -12.58 -10.13 -30.37
CA SER A 174 -11.28 -10.81 -30.51
C SER A 174 -10.12 -10.10 -29.81
N MET A 175 -10.19 -8.78 -29.64
CA MET A 175 -9.26 -8.02 -28.80
C MET A 175 -9.54 -8.22 -27.30
N LEU A 176 -10.80 -8.45 -26.93
CA LEU A 176 -11.25 -8.65 -25.55
C LEU A 176 -11.14 -10.10 -25.07
N ASN A 177 -11.27 -11.06 -25.99
CA ASN A 177 -10.97 -12.48 -25.79
C ASN A 177 -9.88 -12.90 -26.79
N PRO A 178 -8.62 -12.42 -26.62
CA PRO A 178 -7.54 -12.99 -27.39
C PRO A 178 -7.55 -14.50 -27.10
N PRO A 179 -7.48 -15.38 -28.12
CA PRO A 179 -7.32 -16.79 -27.85
C PRO A 179 -6.13 -16.90 -26.91
N GLN A 180 -6.36 -17.47 -25.72
CA GLN A 180 -5.26 -17.90 -24.87
C GLN A 180 -4.51 -18.90 -25.74
N ARG A 181 -3.51 -18.43 -26.50
CA ARG A 181 -2.42 -19.30 -26.93
C ARG A 181 -2.05 -19.96 -25.63
N ALA A 182 -2.24 -21.27 -25.56
CA ALA A 182 -1.64 -22.06 -24.51
C ALA A 182 -0.17 -21.66 -24.55
N GLN A 183 0.23 -20.73 -23.69
CA GLN A 183 1.62 -20.49 -23.41
C GLN A 183 2.04 -21.86 -22.94
N ALA A 184 2.89 -22.52 -23.74
CA ALA A 184 3.57 -23.72 -23.30
C ALA A 184 3.97 -23.45 -21.85
N THR A 185 3.53 -24.31 -20.92
CA THR A 185 3.82 -24.18 -19.50
C THR A 185 5.29 -23.87 -19.39
N ALA A 186 5.60 -22.60 -19.11
CA ALA A 186 6.94 -22.12 -19.29
C ALA A 186 7.76 -22.84 -18.23
N GLU A 187 8.71 -23.67 -18.65
CA GLU A 187 9.57 -24.35 -17.71
C GLU A 187 10.41 -23.30 -16.96
N ASN A 188 10.67 -23.55 -15.69
CA ASN A 188 11.45 -22.71 -14.79
C ASN A 188 10.86 -21.31 -14.55
N GLN A 189 10.04 -21.21 -13.50
CA GLN A 189 9.29 -20.00 -13.18
C GLN A 189 9.57 -19.49 -11.76
N ILE A 190 9.39 -18.18 -11.59
CA ILE A 190 9.27 -17.53 -10.28
C ILE A 190 7.85 -16.99 -10.15
N ALA A 191 7.17 -17.31 -9.06
CA ALA A 191 5.86 -16.76 -8.75
C ALA A 191 6.00 -15.40 -8.08
N LEU A 192 5.46 -14.35 -8.70
CA LEU A 192 5.31 -13.04 -8.08
C LEU A 192 3.90 -12.92 -7.50
N ILE A 193 3.79 -13.00 -6.17
CA ILE A 193 2.54 -12.87 -5.44
C ILE A 193 2.38 -11.42 -4.94
N TYR A 194 1.33 -10.73 -5.38
CA TYR A 194 1.02 -9.38 -4.87
C TYR A 194 0.11 -9.43 -3.64
N ALA A 195 0.50 -8.71 -2.61
CA ALA A 195 -0.28 -8.44 -1.41
C ALA A 195 -0.37 -6.92 -1.22
N SER A 196 -1.34 -6.29 -1.89
CA SER A 196 -1.54 -4.83 -1.86
C SER A 196 -2.88 -4.44 -1.24
N GLY A 197 -2.85 -3.42 -0.38
CA GLY A 197 -4.00 -2.90 0.34
C GLY A 197 -4.13 -3.42 1.78
N ALA A 198 -5.25 -3.13 2.41
CA ALA A 198 -5.51 -3.57 3.79
C ALA A 198 -5.75 -5.08 3.85
N ILE A 199 -5.31 -5.72 4.94
CA ILE A 199 -5.54 -7.15 5.20
C ILE A 199 -6.88 -7.30 5.93
N LEU A 200 -7.83 -7.97 5.28
CA LEU A 200 -9.18 -8.16 5.80
C LEU A 200 -9.52 -9.66 5.90
N PRO A 201 -10.46 -10.04 6.78
CA PRO A 201 -11.07 -11.37 6.72
C PRO A 201 -11.70 -11.62 5.35
N ASP A 202 -11.90 -12.89 5.03
CA ASP A 202 -12.65 -13.26 3.83
C ASP A 202 -14.08 -12.72 3.94
N ILE A 203 -14.45 -11.81 3.05
CA ILE A 203 -15.80 -11.30 2.90
C ILE A 203 -16.35 -11.77 1.55
N ASP A 204 -17.48 -12.45 1.57
CA ASP A 204 -18.26 -12.71 0.36
C ASP A 204 -19.10 -11.46 0.06
N ALA A 205 -18.43 -10.39 -0.36
CA ALA A 205 -19.05 -9.11 -0.69
C ALA A 205 -19.01 -8.88 -2.20
N ILE A 206 -20.19 -8.65 -2.78
CA ILE A 206 -20.40 -8.34 -4.22
C ILE A 206 -19.67 -7.03 -4.63
N PHE A 207 -19.38 -6.17 -3.65
CA PHE A 207 -18.65 -4.90 -3.83
C PHE A 207 -17.42 -4.82 -2.92
N ALA A 208 -16.56 -5.84 -2.97
CA ALA A 208 -15.23 -5.75 -2.37
C ALA A 208 -14.42 -4.64 -3.08
N PRO A 209 -13.78 -3.71 -2.34
CA PRO A 209 -12.95 -2.68 -2.95
C PRO A 209 -11.80 -3.31 -3.75
N MET A 210 -11.41 -2.66 -4.84
CA MET A 210 -10.49 -3.19 -5.86
C MET A 210 -9.03 -3.43 -5.40
N SER A 211 -8.71 -3.25 -4.12
CA SER A 211 -7.36 -3.45 -3.56
C SER A 211 -7.43 -3.91 -2.10
N MET A 212 -7.66 -5.20 -1.88
CA MET A 212 -7.64 -5.81 -0.55
C MET A 212 -6.91 -7.14 -0.53
N ILE A 213 -6.28 -7.44 0.60
CA ILE A 213 -5.61 -8.71 0.85
C ILE A 213 -6.53 -9.60 1.67
N THR A 214 -6.80 -10.80 1.18
CA THR A 214 -7.61 -11.80 1.90
C THR A 214 -6.91 -13.14 2.01
N PRO A 215 -7.13 -13.89 3.12
CA PRO A 215 -6.60 -15.23 3.28
C PRO A 215 -6.97 -16.18 2.14
N LYS A 216 -8.23 -16.20 1.68
CA LYS A 216 -8.70 -17.08 0.60
C LYS A 216 -7.92 -16.86 -0.70
N THR A 217 -7.64 -15.61 -1.06
CA THR A 217 -6.96 -15.26 -2.30
C THR A 217 -5.48 -15.60 -2.23
N LEU A 218 -4.78 -15.19 -1.16
CA LEU A 218 -3.36 -15.49 -1.03
C LEU A 218 -3.10 -16.98 -0.78
N LYS A 219 -3.95 -17.67 -0.02
CA LYS A 219 -3.86 -19.11 0.17
C LYS A 219 -3.86 -19.85 -1.17
N LYS A 220 -4.80 -19.55 -2.08
CA LYS A 220 -4.82 -20.16 -3.41
C LYS A 220 -3.57 -19.85 -4.23
N ALA A 221 -3.05 -18.63 -4.12
CA ALA A 221 -1.81 -18.22 -4.81
C ALA A 221 -0.59 -19.00 -4.28
N PHE A 222 -0.44 -19.10 -2.96
CA PHE A 222 0.63 -19.85 -2.30
C PHE A 222 0.52 -21.35 -2.53
N GLU A 223 -0.69 -21.92 -2.42
CA GLU A 223 -0.94 -23.34 -2.73
C GLU A 223 -0.50 -23.66 -4.15
N LYS A 224 -0.90 -22.84 -5.13
CA LYS A 224 -0.46 -23.01 -6.52
C LYS A 224 1.06 -22.92 -6.65
N ALA A 225 1.69 -21.89 -6.09
CA ALA A 225 3.13 -21.72 -6.17
C ALA A 225 3.90 -22.87 -5.52
N ARG A 226 3.36 -23.40 -4.42
CA ARG A 226 3.93 -24.50 -3.65
C ARG A 226 3.82 -25.84 -4.39
N THR A 227 2.66 -26.16 -4.97
CA THR A 227 2.41 -27.49 -5.58
C THR A 227 2.80 -27.61 -7.06
N ASP A 228 3.06 -26.50 -7.76
CA ASP A 228 3.43 -26.52 -9.18
C ASP A 228 4.95 -26.66 -9.37
N ASP A 229 5.39 -27.81 -9.88
CA ASP A 229 6.82 -28.15 -10.03
C ASP A 229 7.57 -27.25 -11.04
N SER A 230 6.87 -26.49 -11.90
CA SER A 230 7.52 -25.50 -12.77
C SER A 230 7.93 -24.24 -12.02
N ILE A 231 7.38 -23.99 -10.82
CA ILE A 231 7.66 -22.82 -9.99
C ILE A 231 8.75 -23.18 -8.99
N HIS A 232 9.89 -22.50 -9.05
CA HIS A 232 11.07 -22.82 -8.22
C HIS A 232 11.24 -21.91 -7.00
N ALA A 233 10.68 -20.70 -7.05
CA ALA A 233 10.68 -19.75 -5.93
C ALA A 233 9.47 -18.81 -5.98
N VAL A 234 9.23 -18.15 -4.87
CA VAL A 234 8.16 -17.15 -4.70
C VAL A 234 8.77 -15.81 -4.28
N VAL A 235 8.36 -14.73 -4.95
CA VAL A 235 8.52 -13.37 -4.47
C VAL A 235 7.16 -12.86 -3.99
N LEU A 236 7.04 -12.51 -2.71
CA LEU A 236 5.86 -11.88 -2.13
C LEU A 236 6.05 -10.36 -2.11
N ARG A 237 5.37 -9.64 -3.01
CA ARG A 237 5.38 -8.18 -3.08
C ARG A 237 4.31 -7.59 -2.17
N ILE A 238 4.72 -6.95 -1.08
CA ILE A 238 3.82 -6.40 -0.05
C ILE A 238 3.75 -4.89 -0.16
N ASP A 239 2.54 -4.34 -0.28
CA ASP A 239 2.26 -2.92 -0.09
C ASP A 239 1.00 -2.76 0.78
N SER A 240 1.16 -2.85 2.10
CA SER A 240 0.08 -2.96 3.07
C SER A 240 0.36 -2.26 4.39
N PRO A 241 -0.58 -1.46 4.91
CA PRO A 241 -0.54 -0.93 6.28
C PRO A 241 -0.92 -2.00 7.33
N GLY A 242 -1.24 -3.22 6.91
CA GLY A 242 -1.73 -4.31 7.74
C GLY A 242 -3.26 -4.37 7.82
N GLY A 243 -3.79 -4.86 8.94
CA GLY A 243 -5.23 -5.01 9.16
C GLY A 243 -5.54 -6.10 10.17
N SER A 244 -6.45 -7.01 9.83
CA SER A 244 -6.91 -8.10 10.69
C SER A 244 -5.76 -9.04 11.10
N ALA A 245 -5.54 -9.17 12.41
CA ALA A 245 -4.51 -10.05 12.96
C ALA A 245 -4.76 -11.53 12.60
N LEU A 246 -6.02 -11.99 12.68
CA LEU A 246 -6.37 -13.37 12.31
C LEU A 246 -6.14 -13.63 10.82
N ALA A 247 -6.53 -12.69 9.95
CA ALA A 247 -6.29 -12.84 8.51
C ALA A 247 -4.80 -12.85 8.19
N SER A 248 -4.01 -12.00 8.87
CA SER A 248 -2.56 -11.97 8.75
C SER A 248 -1.93 -13.28 9.20
N ASP A 249 -2.41 -13.89 10.30
CA ASP A 249 -1.92 -15.19 10.78
C ASP A 249 -2.18 -16.34 9.81
N LEU A 250 -3.37 -16.38 9.20
CA LEU A 250 -3.70 -17.36 8.17
C LEU A 250 -2.78 -17.23 6.95
N ILE A 251 -2.46 -16.01 6.54
CA ILE A 251 -1.55 -15.76 5.42
C ILE A 251 -0.10 -16.11 5.82
N TRP A 252 0.36 -15.67 7.00
CA TRP A 252 1.67 -16.01 7.56
C TRP A 252 1.90 -17.53 7.55
N ARG A 253 0.86 -18.30 7.89
CA ARG A 253 0.93 -19.76 7.85
C ARG A 253 1.17 -20.28 6.44
N GLU A 254 0.54 -19.73 5.40
CA GLU A 254 0.76 -20.13 4.02
C GLU A 254 2.15 -19.74 3.50
N VAL A 255 2.68 -18.57 3.91
CA VAL A 255 4.06 -18.19 3.64
C VAL A 255 5.02 -19.20 4.28
N MET A 256 4.84 -19.52 5.56
CA MET A 256 5.65 -20.51 6.29
C MET A 256 5.61 -21.91 5.68
N LEU A 257 4.42 -22.38 5.25
CA LEU A 257 4.28 -23.68 4.60
C LEU A 257 5.02 -23.70 3.27
N THR A 258 4.96 -22.62 2.50
CA THR A 258 5.66 -22.50 1.22
C THR A 258 7.17 -22.42 1.41
N GLN A 259 7.64 -21.63 2.38
CA GLN A 259 9.07 -21.48 2.72
C GLN A 259 9.76 -22.81 3.09
N ARG A 260 9.00 -23.80 3.59
CA ARG A 260 9.52 -25.14 3.90
C ARG A 260 9.80 -26.00 2.66
N GLU A 261 9.17 -25.66 1.54
CA GLU A 261 9.26 -26.43 0.30
C GLU A 261 10.06 -25.70 -0.78
N LYS A 262 9.88 -24.37 -0.86
CA LYS A 262 10.50 -23.51 -1.87
C LYS A 262 10.93 -22.17 -1.27
N PRO A 263 12.00 -21.54 -1.78
CA PRO A 263 12.39 -20.20 -1.34
C PRO A 263 11.25 -19.19 -1.49
N VAL A 264 10.97 -18.44 -0.43
CA VAL A 264 10.09 -17.27 -0.41
C VAL A 264 10.90 -16.05 0.00
N VAL A 265 10.94 -15.07 -0.91
CA VAL A 265 11.57 -13.76 -0.69
C VAL A 265 10.48 -12.70 -0.65
N VAL A 266 10.49 -11.83 0.35
CA VAL A 266 9.60 -10.68 0.43
C VAL A 266 10.26 -9.49 -0.24
N SER A 267 9.47 -8.77 -1.04
CA SER A 267 9.79 -7.42 -1.51
C SER A 267 8.78 -6.45 -0.92
N MET A 268 9.21 -5.58 -0.01
CA MET A 268 8.36 -4.53 0.54
C MET A 268 8.30 -3.34 -0.44
N GLY A 269 7.09 -2.82 -0.66
CA GLY A 269 6.83 -1.60 -1.41
C GLY A 269 6.89 -0.38 -0.52
N ASN A 270 5.94 0.54 -0.69
CA ASN A 270 5.89 1.77 0.10
C ASN A 270 5.65 1.46 1.58
N VAL A 271 4.74 0.54 1.87
CA VAL A 271 4.38 0.18 3.24
C VAL A 271 4.32 -1.35 3.41
N ALA A 272 4.88 -1.88 4.48
CA ALA A 272 4.72 -3.26 4.91
C ALA A 272 4.71 -3.32 6.44
N ALA A 273 3.75 -2.63 7.07
CA ALA A 273 3.70 -2.44 8.51
C ALA A 273 2.56 -3.25 9.15
N SER A 274 2.63 -3.49 10.46
CA SER A 274 1.60 -4.20 11.23
C SER A 274 1.32 -5.58 10.63
N GLY A 275 0.10 -5.89 10.21
CA GLY A 275 -0.22 -7.12 9.48
C GLY A 275 0.63 -7.35 8.21
N GLY A 276 1.10 -6.29 7.54
CA GLY A 276 2.02 -6.40 6.40
C GLY A 276 3.38 -6.95 6.82
N TYR A 277 3.92 -6.51 7.95
CA TYR A 277 5.13 -7.09 8.55
C TYR A 277 4.85 -8.50 9.08
N TYR A 278 3.65 -8.74 9.63
CA TYR A 278 3.22 -10.03 10.15
C TYR A 278 3.32 -11.11 9.07
N ILE A 279 2.87 -10.85 7.84
CA ILE A 279 2.99 -11.84 6.75
C ILE A 279 4.42 -11.91 6.20
N ALA A 280 5.19 -10.82 6.29
CA ALA A 280 6.57 -10.75 5.80
C ALA A 280 7.54 -11.59 6.62
N MET A 281 7.42 -11.57 7.96
CA MET A 281 8.34 -12.24 8.89
C MET A 281 8.37 -13.78 8.79
N ALA A 282 7.49 -14.37 7.98
CA ALA A 282 7.53 -15.80 7.63
C ALA A 282 8.51 -16.16 6.51
N ALA A 283 8.92 -15.17 5.70
CA ALA A 283 9.79 -15.40 4.56
C ALA A 283 11.24 -15.65 4.98
N GLY A 284 12.00 -16.36 4.15
CA GLY A 284 13.43 -16.60 4.42
C GLY A 284 14.31 -15.37 4.22
N THR A 285 13.87 -14.42 3.38
CA THR A 285 14.57 -13.16 3.15
C THR A 285 13.56 -12.04 2.94
N ILE A 286 13.80 -10.90 3.57
CA ILE A 286 13.00 -9.69 3.48
C ILE A 286 13.85 -8.58 2.87
N VAL A 287 13.41 -8.09 1.71
CA VAL A 287 13.99 -6.94 1.02
C VAL A 287 13.05 -5.75 1.18
N ALA A 288 13.58 -4.59 1.55
CA ALA A 288 12.83 -3.34 1.64
C ALA A 288 13.57 -2.18 0.99
N GLN A 289 12.86 -1.21 0.44
CA GLN A 289 13.51 0.03 -0.01
C GLN A 289 13.94 0.84 1.23
N PRO A 290 15.00 1.67 1.14
CA PRO A 290 15.43 2.49 2.27
C PRO A 290 14.31 3.33 2.90
N SER A 291 13.36 3.80 2.08
CA SER A 291 12.21 4.63 2.46
C SER A 291 10.92 3.85 2.75
N THR A 292 10.91 2.51 2.63
CA THR A 292 9.75 1.67 2.99
C THR A 292 9.34 1.90 4.44
N LEU A 293 8.04 2.03 4.71
CA LEU A 293 7.50 2.07 6.07
C LEU A 293 7.16 0.65 6.56
N THR A 294 7.81 0.17 7.61
CA THR A 294 7.65 -1.20 8.10
C THR A 294 7.63 -1.28 9.63
N GLY A 295 7.67 -2.49 10.18
CA GLY A 295 7.54 -2.74 11.61
C GLY A 295 6.09 -2.56 12.07
N SER A 296 5.84 -1.61 12.96
CA SER A 296 4.54 -1.41 13.64
C SER A 296 4.03 -2.69 14.31
N ILE A 297 4.93 -3.45 14.92
CA ILE A 297 4.64 -4.68 15.65
C ILE A 297 3.89 -4.31 16.92
N GLY A 298 2.56 -4.35 16.85
CA GLY A 298 1.67 -3.90 17.91
C GLY A 298 0.21 -4.05 17.51
N VAL A 299 -0.70 -4.01 18.48
CA VAL A 299 -2.12 -4.31 18.27
C VAL A 299 -2.96 -3.19 18.84
N PHE A 300 -3.95 -2.72 18.11
CA PHE A 300 -4.97 -1.85 18.66
C PHE A 300 -6.36 -2.32 18.23
N GLY A 301 -7.38 -1.88 18.97
CA GLY A 301 -8.76 -2.22 18.66
C GLY A 301 -9.71 -1.63 19.70
N GLY A 302 -10.99 -1.64 19.38
CA GLY A 302 -12.02 -1.07 20.24
C GLY A 302 -13.31 -0.81 19.48
N LYS A 303 -14.14 0.06 20.04
CA LYS A 303 -15.43 0.43 19.45
C LYS A 303 -15.76 1.89 19.71
N LEU A 304 -16.66 2.42 18.88
CA LEU A 304 -17.32 3.69 19.14
C LEU A 304 -18.62 3.42 19.91
N ASN A 305 -18.80 4.11 21.03
CA ASN A 305 -20.04 4.20 21.75
C ASN A 305 -20.87 5.36 21.17
N LEU A 306 -21.93 5.00 20.46
CA LEU A 306 -22.85 5.91 19.78
C LEU A 306 -24.08 6.28 20.63
N LYS A 307 -24.15 5.83 21.89
CA LYS A 307 -25.31 6.04 22.76
C LYS A 307 -25.69 7.52 22.87
N GLY A 308 -24.70 8.39 23.06
CA GLY A 308 -24.92 9.84 23.16
C GLY A 308 -25.47 10.44 21.86
N LEU A 309 -24.89 10.08 20.72
CA LEU A 309 -25.39 10.46 19.40
C LEU A 309 -26.85 10.02 19.19
N TYR A 310 -27.20 8.78 19.56
CA TYR A 310 -28.58 8.30 19.46
C TYR A 310 -29.52 9.14 20.33
N ASN A 311 -29.13 9.41 21.58
CA ASN A 311 -29.92 10.24 22.47
C ASN A 311 -30.13 11.65 21.89
N LYS A 312 -29.07 12.26 21.32
CA LYS A 312 -29.15 13.55 20.62
C LYS A 312 -30.12 13.52 19.43
N ALA A 313 -30.17 12.40 18.71
CA ALA A 313 -31.09 12.20 17.60
C ALA A 313 -32.52 11.80 18.03
N GLY A 314 -32.80 11.70 19.33
CA GLY A 314 -34.09 11.24 19.85
C GLY A 314 -34.32 9.72 19.70
N LEU A 315 -33.26 8.94 19.49
CA LEU A 315 -33.29 7.49 19.35
C LEU A 315 -32.91 6.80 20.66
N THR A 316 -33.62 5.73 21.00
CA THR A 316 -33.33 4.88 22.18
C THR A 316 -33.20 3.43 21.75
N LYS A 317 -32.19 2.72 22.26
CA LYS A 317 -32.08 1.26 22.13
C LYS A 317 -32.27 0.63 23.51
N GLU A 318 -33.18 -0.33 23.61
CA GLU A 318 -33.29 -1.19 24.79
C GLU A 318 -32.45 -2.46 24.57
N ILE A 319 -31.63 -2.82 25.55
CA ILE A 319 -30.79 -4.01 25.49
C ILE A 319 -31.38 -5.08 26.42
N ILE A 320 -31.74 -6.23 25.82
CA ILE A 320 -32.05 -7.46 26.56
C ILE A 320 -30.88 -8.41 26.30
N ALA A 321 -30.18 -8.80 27.37
CA ALA A 321 -28.93 -9.54 27.25
C ALA A 321 -28.88 -10.69 28.26
N HIS A 322 -28.39 -11.85 27.80
CA HIS A 322 -28.05 -12.99 28.64
C HIS A 322 -26.53 -13.24 28.56
N GLY A 323 -25.85 -13.13 29.70
CA GLY A 323 -24.39 -13.28 29.82
C GLY A 323 -23.67 -11.94 30.09
N GLN A 324 -22.61 -11.99 30.89
CA GLN A 324 -21.92 -10.79 31.40
C GLN A 324 -21.22 -9.95 30.33
N ASN A 325 -20.90 -10.52 29.16
CA ASN A 325 -20.20 -9.85 28.06
C ASN A 325 -21.05 -9.76 26.79
N ALA A 326 -22.36 -9.94 26.89
CA ALA A 326 -23.25 -9.99 25.73
C ALA A 326 -23.33 -8.65 24.98
N THR A 327 -22.89 -7.55 25.60
CA THR A 327 -22.86 -6.20 25.03
C THR A 327 -21.52 -5.82 24.42
N LEU A 328 -20.56 -6.76 24.37
CA LEU A 328 -19.17 -6.49 23.97
C LEU A 328 -19.09 -5.77 22.62
N TYR A 329 -19.83 -6.26 21.62
CA TYR A 329 -19.86 -5.71 20.26
C TYR A 329 -21.00 -4.70 20.00
N SER A 330 -21.74 -4.31 21.04
CA SER A 330 -22.78 -3.29 20.92
C SER A 330 -22.14 -1.91 20.77
N ASP A 331 -22.66 -1.11 19.83
CA ASP A 331 -22.37 0.32 19.68
C ASP A 331 -23.10 1.19 20.73
N TYR A 332 -23.96 0.59 21.55
CA TYR A 332 -24.83 1.27 22.51
C TYR A 332 -24.27 1.17 23.94
N GLY A 333 -23.09 1.75 24.13
CA GLY A 333 -22.33 1.76 25.39
C GLY A 333 -20.86 1.34 25.19
N GLY A 334 -19.98 1.86 26.05
CA GLY A 334 -18.58 1.41 26.14
C GLY A 334 -18.44 -0.02 26.67
N PHE A 335 -17.20 -0.48 26.82
CA PHE A 335 -16.91 -1.76 27.47
C PHE A 335 -17.22 -1.69 28.96
N THR A 336 -17.95 -2.67 29.47
CA THR A 336 -18.00 -2.91 30.93
C THR A 336 -16.62 -3.28 31.46
N PRO A 337 -16.35 -3.18 32.78
CA PRO A 337 -15.06 -3.59 33.34
C PRO A 337 -14.68 -5.04 32.98
N THR A 338 -15.64 -5.97 33.03
CA THR A 338 -15.41 -7.38 32.66
C THR A 338 -15.10 -7.53 31.17
N GLU A 339 -15.84 -6.83 30.30
CA GLU A 339 -15.59 -6.83 28.85
C GLU A 339 -14.21 -6.25 28.51
N ARG A 340 -13.85 -5.11 29.11
CA ARG A 340 -12.57 -4.45 28.91
C ARG A 340 -11.41 -5.38 29.27
N GLU A 341 -11.48 -6.07 30.41
CA GLU A 341 -10.43 -7.02 30.81
C GLU A 341 -10.35 -8.23 29.88
N ARG A 342 -11.47 -8.71 29.31
CA ARG A 342 -11.46 -9.76 28.29
C ARG A 342 -10.81 -9.29 26.99
N VAL A 343 -11.13 -8.08 26.52
CA VAL A 343 -10.52 -7.49 25.31
C VAL A 343 -9.03 -7.28 25.51
N LYS A 344 -8.61 -6.69 26.64
CA LYS A 344 -7.18 -6.53 26.97
C LYS A 344 -6.44 -7.87 26.96
N LYS A 345 -7.01 -8.91 27.58
CA LYS A 345 -6.39 -10.25 27.57
C LYS A 345 -6.24 -10.80 26.16
N MET A 346 -7.27 -10.67 25.33
CA MET A 346 -7.22 -11.10 23.93
C MET A 346 -6.16 -10.34 23.15
N MET A 347 -6.13 -9.01 23.26
CA MET A 347 -5.15 -8.16 22.58
C MET A 347 -3.71 -8.46 23.03
N ARG A 348 -3.49 -8.71 24.33
CA ARG A 348 -2.19 -9.09 24.85
C ARG A 348 -1.72 -10.42 24.26
N THR A 349 -2.62 -11.40 24.16
CA THR A 349 -2.30 -12.70 23.55
C THR A 349 -1.86 -12.54 22.09
N VAL A 350 -2.57 -11.69 21.32
CA VAL A 350 -2.19 -11.40 19.93
C VAL A 350 -0.86 -10.66 19.85
N TYR A 351 -0.61 -9.70 20.74
CA TYR A 351 0.66 -8.97 20.81
C TYR A 351 1.83 -9.92 21.10
N GLU A 352 1.72 -10.72 22.15
CA GLU A 352 2.75 -11.68 22.55
C GLU A 352 3.02 -12.71 21.44
N ASP A 353 1.98 -13.21 20.77
CA ASP A 353 2.15 -14.11 19.62
C ASP A 353 2.84 -13.43 18.43
N PHE A 354 2.50 -12.17 18.14
CA PHE A 354 3.15 -11.39 17.08
C PHE A 354 4.65 -11.19 17.38
N VAL A 355 4.99 -10.73 18.58
CA VAL A 355 6.39 -10.55 19.01
C VAL A 355 7.14 -11.89 18.96
N ASN A 356 6.55 -12.99 19.45
CA ASN A 356 7.17 -14.31 19.38
C ASN A 356 7.43 -14.78 17.94
N LYS A 357 6.49 -14.58 17.02
CA LYS A 357 6.68 -14.96 15.62
C LYS A 357 7.74 -14.10 14.94
N ALA A 358 7.80 -12.81 15.24
CA ALA A 358 8.87 -11.94 14.77
C ALA A 358 10.22 -12.38 15.34
N ALA A 359 10.29 -12.73 16.62
CA ALA A 359 11.50 -13.24 17.27
C ALA A 359 12.00 -14.52 16.60
N VAL A 360 11.11 -15.48 16.34
CA VAL A 360 11.42 -16.71 15.59
C VAL A 360 11.87 -16.40 14.17
N GLY A 361 11.11 -15.59 13.42
CA GLY A 361 11.41 -15.25 12.03
C GLY A 361 12.71 -14.45 11.85
N ARG A 362 13.10 -13.68 12.86
CA ARG A 362 14.31 -12.84 12.85
C ARG A 362 15.47 -13.39 13.68
N SER A 363 15.33 -14.62 14.21
CA SER A 363 16.34 -15.27 15.06
C SER A 363 16.82 -14.39 16.23
N LYS A 364 15.88 -13.70 16.88
CA LYS A 364 16.10 -12.81 18.04
C LYS A 364 15.33 -13.33 19.25
N SER A 365 15.65 -12.84 20.45
CA SER A 365 14.83 -13.15 21.63
C SER A 365 13.50 -12.38 21.60
N PHE A 366 12.54 -12.82 22.41
CA PHE A 366 11.30 -12.07 22.60
C PHE A 366 11.58 -10.64 23.08
N ASP A 367 12.46 -10.49 24.07
CA ASP A 367 12.78 -9.21 24.69
C ASP A 367 13.47 -8.25 23.71
N ASP A 368 14.39 -8.76 22.87
CA ASP A 368 15.05 -7.94 21.83
C ASP A 368 14.04 -7.41 20.81
N ILE A 369 13.05 -8.22 20.42
CA ILE A 369 11.99 -7.77 19.52
C ILE A 369 11.03 -6.82 20.24
N ASP A 370 10.65 -7.14 21.48
CA ASP A 370 9.72 -6.32 22.25
C ASP A 370 10.25 -4.89 22.44
N GLU A 371 11.57 -4.73 22.66
CA GLU A 371 12.23 -3.42 22.78
C GLU A 371 12.07 -2.54 21.52
N ILE A 372 12.21 -3.14 20.34
CA ILE A 372 12.11 -2.44 19.05
C ILE A 372 10.69 -2.47 18.45
N ALA A 373 9.78 -3.21 19.08
CA ALA A 373 8.38 -3.34 18.70
C ALA A 373 7.56 -2.22 19.34
N GLN A 374 6.69 -2.55 20.31
CA GLN A 374 5.79 -1.60 20.97
C GLN A 374 4.91 -0.78 20.00
N GLY A 375 4.67 -1.28 18.78
CA GLY A 375 3.89 -0.60 17.75
C GLY A 375 4.64 0.46 16.92
N ARG A 376 5.94 0.64 17.13
CA ARG A 376 6.77 1.65 16.46
C ARG A 376 6.94 1.36 14.97
N VAL A 377 6.82 2.39 14.14
CA VAL A 377 7.06 2.33 12.69
C VAL A 377 8.52 2.68 12.43
N TRP A 378 9.14 1.97 11.49
CA TRP A 378 10.53 2.17 11.09
C TRP A 378 10.63 2.35 9.57
N THR A 379 11.62 3.13 9.10
CA THR A 379 11.99 3.09 7.67
C THR A 379 12.68 1.77 7.34
N GLY A 380 12.80 1.42 6.05
CA GLY A 380 13.50 0.22 5.61
C GLY A 380 14.97 0.22 6.03
N ARG A 381 15.63 1.40 5.99
CA ARG A 381 17.01 1.57 6.50
C ARG A 381 17.09 1.21 7.99
N GLN A 382 16.27 1.84 8.82
CA GLN A 382 16.23 1.58 10.27
C GLN A 382 15.88 0.11 10.54
N ALA A 383 14.92 -0.44 9.81
CA ALA A 383 14.51 -1.84 9.96
C ALA A 383 15.63 -2.82 9.63
N LYS A 384 16.51 -2.52 8.65
CA LYS A 384 17.71 -3.34 8.39
C LYS A 384 18.70 -3.27 9.56
N GLU A 385 18.98 -2.08 10.08
CA GLU A 385 19.86 -1.90 11.25
C GLU A 385 19.36 -2.64 12.49
N LEU A 386 18.05 -2.67 12.70
CA LEU A 386 17.39 -3.37 13.81
C LEU A 386 17.26 -4.89 13.56
N GLY A 387 17.58 -5.37 12.36
CA GLY A 387 17.47 -6.77 11.95
C GLY A 387 16.03 -7.25 11.70
N LEU A 388 15.08 -6.33 11.45
CA LEU A 388 13.72 -6.62 11.02
C LEU A 388 13.63 -6.90 9.51
N VAL A 389 14.59 -6.39 8.73
CA VAL A 389 14.75 -6.56 7.28
C VAL A 389 16.16 -7.12 7.01
N ASP A 390 16.31 -7.93 5.97
CA ASP A 390 17.61 -8.52 5.60
C ASP A 390 18.39 -7.61 4.66
N GLU A 391 17.75 -7.14 3.59
CA GLU A 391 18.41 -6.38 2.53
C GLU A 391 17.68 -5.09 2.16
N LEU A 392 18.47 -4.09 1.74
CA LEU A 392 17.94 -2.87 1.13
C LEU A 392 17.91 -3.08 -0.39
N GLY A 393 16.74 -2.88 -1.00
CA GLY A 393 16.55 -3.11 -2.43
C GLY A 393 15.08 -3.02 -2.85
N GLY A 394 14.84 -3.23 -4.13
CA GLY A 394 13.53 -3.20 -4.77
C GLY A 394 12.99 -4.60 -5.11
N LEU A 395 12.08 -4.62 -6.09
CA LEU A 395 11.52 -5.86 -6.62
C LEU A 395 12.55 -6.67 -7.41
N GLU A 396 13.42 -6.01 -8.16
CA GLU A 396 14.46 -6.67 -8.96
C GLU A 396 15.47 -7.39 -8.08
N ASP A 397 15.91 -6.77 -6.98
CA ASP A 397 16.78 -7.41 -6.00
C ASP A 397 16.13 -8.65 -5.38
N ALA A 398 14.84 -8.56 -5.00
CA ALA A 398 14.10 -9.70 -4.47
C ALA A 398 13.98 -10.84 -5.48
N LEU A 399 13.80 -10.52 -6.78
CA LEU A 399 13.76 -11.51 -7.85
C LEU A 399 15.12 -12.17 -8.08
N SER A 400 16.21 -11.41 -8.08
CA SER A 400 17.58 -11.94 -8.18
C SER A 400 17.90 -12.85 -6.98
N ILE A 401 17.55 -12.44 -5.75
CA ILE A 401 17.73 -13.25 -4.55
C ILE A 401 16.91 -14.54 -4.65
N ALA A 402 15.64 -14.48 -5.04
CA ALA A 402 14.78 -15.65 -5.18
C ALA A 402 15.33 -16.63 -6.24
N LYS A 403 15.80 -16.10 -7.37
CA LYS A 403 16.45 -16.85 -8.45
C LYS A 403 17.70 -17.59 -7.96
N LYS A 404 18.57 -16.89 -7.25
CA LYS A 404 19.78 -17.46 -6.66
C LYS A 404 19.48 -18.53 -5.61
N GLN A 405 18.48 -18.30 -4.74
CA GLN A 405 18.06 -19.27 -3.72
C GLN A 405 17.41 -20.52 -4.33
N ALA A 406 16.81 -20.40 -5.52
CA ALA A 406 16.30 -21.54 -6.29
C ALA A 406 17.39 -22.32 -7.06
N GLY A 407 18.66 -21.92 -6.96
CA GLY A 407 19.79 -22.63 -7.59
C GLY A 407 20.08 -22.22 -9.03
N PHE A 408 19.49 -21.11 -9.51
CA PHE A 408 19.74 -20.55 -10.83
C PHE A 408 20.79 -19.43 -10.77
N THR A 409 21.48 -19.23 -11.90
CA THR A 409 22.46 -18.18 -12.14
C THR A 409 21.82 -16.96 -12.82
N GLU A 410 22.48 -15.80 -12.82
CA GLU A 410 21.95 -14.60 -13.46
C GLU A 410 21.66 -14.77 -14.96
N ASP A 411 22.39 -15.66 -15.64
CA ASP A 411 22.21 -15.93 -17.07
C ASP A 411 20.98 -16.82 -17.38
N ASP A 412 20.44 -17.53 -16.38
CA ASP A 412 19.30 -18.42 -16.57
C ASP A 412 18.01 -17.64 -16.84
N LYS A 413 17.29 -17.99 -17.90
CA LYS A 413 16.01 -17.34 -18.22
C LYS A 413 14.89 -17.97 -17.42
N LEU A 414 14.39 -17.26 -16.41
CA LEU A 414 13.21 -17.63 -15.65
C LEU A 414 12.00 -16.83 -16.08
N ASN A 415 10.85 -17.49 -16.16
CA ASN A 415 9.60 -16.83 -16.48
C ASN A 415 8.90 -16.35 -15.21
N LEU A 416 8.44 -15.11 -15.21
CA LEU A 416 7.70 -14.57 -14.08
C LEU A 416 6.20 -14.86 -14.25
N ILE A 417 5.59 -15.51 -13.26
CA ILE A 417 4.14 -15.72 -13.21
C ILE A 417 3.54 -14.87 -12.09
N VAL A 418 2.65 -13.94 -12.45
CA VAL A 418 1.94 -13.11 -11.46
C VAL A 418 0.76 -13.88 -10.88
N LEU A 419 0.68 -13.92 -9.55
CA LEU A 419 -0.37 -14.55 -8.79
C LEU A 419 -0.95 -13.58 -7.72
N PRO A 420 -2.24 -13.69 -7.36
CA PRO A 420 -3.28 -14.39 -8.12
C PRO A 420 -3.38 -13.84 -9.55
N LYS A 421 -3.80 -14.66 -10.52
CA LYS A 421 -4.01 -14.19 -11.89
C LYS A 421 -5.00 -13.03 -11.84
N GLN A 422 -4.58 -11.84 -12.24
CA GLN A 422 -5.50 -10.72 -12.38
C GLN A 422 -6.48 -11.08 -13.48
N ARG A 423 -7.76 -11.22 -13.12
CA ARG A 423 -8.81 -11.40 -14.13
C ARG A 423 -8.84 -10.15 -15.00
N PRO A 424 -8.85 -10.25 -16.34
CA PRO A 424 -9.04 -9.11 -17.22
C PRO A 424 -10.24 -8.28 -16.75
N PHE A 425 -10.10 -6.95 -16.77
CA PHE A 425 -11.14 -5.99 -16.34
C PHE A 425 -12.53 -6.31 -16.92
N PHE A 426 -12.59 -6.83 -18.15
CA PHE A 426 -13.83 -7.17 -18.83
C PHE A 426 -14.46 -8.51 -18.37
N GLU A 427 -13.66 -9.49 -17.94
CA GLU A 427 -14.20 -10.72 -17.32
C GLU A 427 -14.89 -10.39 -15.99
N GLN A 428 -14.31 -9.48 -15.21
CA GLN A 428 -14.91 -9.00 -13.96
C GLN A 428 -16.22 -8.23 -14.23
N LEU A 429 -16.26 -7.44 -15.31
CA LEU A 429 -17.44 -6.69 -15.73
C LEU A 429 -18.55 -7.60 -16.29
N ILE A 430 -18.19 -8.61 -17.08
CA ILE A 430 -19.13 -9.59 -17.64
C ILE A 430 -19.75 -10.45 -16.55
N GLU A 431 -18.97 -10.92 -15.57
CA GLU A 431 -19.49 -11.73 -14.46
C GLU A 431 -20.52 -10.93 -13.66
N GLN A 432 -20.26 -9.63 -13.42
CA GLN A 432 -21.25 -8.70 -12.86
C GLN A 432 -22.52 -8.60 -13.73
N MET A 433 -22.38 -8.52 -15.06
CA MET A 433 -23.53 -8.40 -15.97
C MET A 433 -24.29 -9.72 -16.20
N ILE A 434 -23.61 -10.87 -16.15
CA ILE A 434 -24.18 -12.22 -16.31
C ILE A 434 -24.88 -12.66 -15.03
N GLU A 435 -24.33 -12.38 -13.85
CA GLU A 435 -25.04 -12.59 -12.58
C GLU A 435 -26.29 -11.69 -12.47
N ASP A 436 -26.25 -10.47 -13.05
CA ASP A 436 -27.40 -9.59 -13.18
C ASP A 436 -28.48 -10.11 -14.17
N THR A 437 -28.15 -11.05 -15.07
CA THR A 437 -29.09 -11.60 -16.06
C THR A 437 -29.62 -13.00 -15.74
N GLU A 438 -28.91 -13.82 -14.97
CA GLU A 438 -29.42 -15.12 -14.50
C GLU A 438 -30.02 -15.06 -13.08
N GLY A 439 -29.74 -14.01 -12.31
CA GLY A 439 -30.38 -13.74 -11.03
C GLY A 439 -31.47 -12.69 -11.15
N SER A 440 -32.73 -13.10 -11.31
CA SER A 440 -33.86 -12.20 -11.07
C SER A 440 -33.68 -11.53 -9.70
N ILE A 441 -33.46 -10.21 -9.74
CA ILE A 441 -33.23 -9.31 -8.62
C ILE A 441 -34.17 -9.62 -7.45
N GLN A 442 -33.67 -10.41 -6.51
CA GLN A 442 -34.05 -10.31 -5.10
C GLN A 442 -32.83 -9.74 -4.40
N LEU A 443 -32.68 -8.41 -4.45
CA LEU A 443 -32.05 -7.69 -3.35
C LEU A 443 -32.59 -8.28 -2.03
N PRO A 444 -31.80 -8.35 -0.93
CA PRO A 444 -32.34 -8.63 0.38
C PRO A 444 -33.36 -7.54 0.75
N ARG A 445 -34.60 -7.81 0.38
CA ARG A 445 -35.83 -7.08 0.68
C ARG A 445 -36.18 -7.23 2.17
N GLN A 446 -35.18 -7.35 3.03
CA GLN A 446 -35.27 -7.47 4.49
C GLN A 446 -34.52 -6.34 5.22
N LEU A 447 -33.54 -5.68 4.59
CA LEU A 447 -32.85 -4.52 5.21
C LEU A 447 -33.35 -3.16 4.72
N ALA A 448 -33.83 -3.08 3.47
CA ALA A 448 -34.43 -1.84 2.93
C ALA A 448 -35.96 -1.78 3.10
N SER A 449 -36.62 -2.90 3.38
CA SER A 449 -38.08 -2.98 3.56
C SER A 449 -38.54 -2.78 5.02
N SER A 450 -37.60 -2.82 5.96
CA SER A 450 -37.89 -2.70 7.39
C SER A 450 -37.87 -1.26 7.90
N HIS A 451 -37.36 -0.29 7.11
CA HIS A 451 -37.29 1.12 7.51
C HIS A 451 -37.67 2.10 6.39
N PRO A 452 -38.88 2.69 6.43
CA PRO A 452 -39.38 3.66 5.43
C PRO A 452 -38.53 4.95 5.30
N MET A 453 -37.66 5.25 6.27
CA MET A 453 -36.79 6.43 6.23
C MET A 453 -35.61 6.30 5.25
N LEU A 454 -35.08 5.09 5.05
CA LEU A 454 -33.88 4.90 4.21
C LEU A 454 -34.19 5.00 2.71
N SER A 455 -35.42 4.68 2.30
CA SER A 455 -35.88 4.89 0.93
C SER A 455 -36.12 6.36 0.58
N MET A 456 -36.26 7.25 1.58
CA MET A 456 -36.47 8.68 1.38
C MET A 456 -35.17 9.47 1.11
N LEU A 457 -34.01 8.86 1.34
CA LEU A 457 -32.72 9.58 1.35
C LEU A 457 -32.04 9.74 -0.02
N GLY A 458 -32.61 9.24 -1.11
CA GLY A 458 -32.24 9.56 -2.51
C GLY A 458 -30.81 10.09 -2.75
N LYS A 459 -30.66 11.27 -3.36
CA LYS A 459 -29.36 11.93 -3.62
C LYS A 459 -28.56 12.28 -2.34
N GLN A 460 -29.17 12.28 -1.16
CA GLN A 460 -28.47 12.52 0.11
C GLN A 460 -27.68 11.32 0.60
N SER A 461 -27.97 10.11 0.14
CA SER A 461 -27.14 8.93 0.43
C SER A 461 -25.72 9.10 -0.13
N GLN A 462 -25.53 9.79 -1.26
CA GLN A 462 -24.21 10.10 -1.81
C GLN A 462 -23.42 11.05 -0.91
N TYR A 463 -24.07 12.05 -0.32
CA TYR A 463 -23.44 12.93 0.68
C TYR A 463 -23.19 12.20 2.00
N LEU A 464 -24.06 11.27 2.38
CA LEU A 464 -23.85 10.39 3.54
C LEU A 464 -22.68 9.43 3.30
N PHE A 465 -22.50 8.91 2.09
CA PHE A 465 -21.36 8.08 1.70
C PHE A 465 -20.06 8.89 1.61
N ALA A 466 -20.10 10.13 1.11
CA ALA A 466 -19.00 11.08 1.18
C ALA A 466 -18.70 11.53 2.63
N TRP A 467 -19.70 11.52 3.51
CA TRP A 467 -19.53 11.71 4.94
C TRP A 467 -18.94 10.47 5.62
N LEU A 468 -19.39 9.27 5.25
CA LEU A 468 -18.88 8.01 5.78
C LEU A 468 -17.45 7.74 5.31
N SER A 469 -17.06 8.17 4.10
CA SER A 469 -15.66 8.12 3.65
C SER A 469 -14.75 9.02 4.48
N LEU A 470 -15.26 10.14 5.04
CA LEU A 470 -14.54 10.97 6.02
C LEU A 470 -14.35 10.28 7.38
N PHE A 471 -15.15 9.26 7.73
CA PHE A 471 -15.03 8.50 9.00
C PHE A 471 -14.35 7.14 8.85
N GLY A 472 -13.77 6.85 7.69
CA GLY A 472 -12.81 5.76 7.51
C GLY A 472 -13.11 4.90 6.29
N PHE A 473 -12.35 5.11 5.21
CA PHE A 473 -11.59 4.11 4.44
C PHE A 473 -11.10 4.74 3.13
N GLU A 474 -10.36 5.83 3.21
CA GLU A 474 -9.39 6.17 2.17
C GLU A 474 -8.12 6.57 2.91
N GLY A 475 -7.14 5.67 2.87
CA GLY A 475 -5.77 6.06 3.14
C GLY A 475 -5.46 7.24 2.23
N GLY A 476 -5.05 8.35 2.85
CA GLY A 476 -4.40 9.45 2.16
C GLY A 476 -3.12 8.95 1.52
N THR A 477 -3.28 8.35 0.35
CA THR A 477 -2.31 8.16 -0.72
C THR A 477 -3.19 7.77 -1.91
N GLN A 478 -3.78 8.78 -2.54
CA GLN A 478 -3.92 8.66 -3.97
C GLN A 478 -2.50 8.47 -4.50
N VAL A 479 -2.16 7.24 -4.87
CA VAL A 479 -1.08 7.01 -5.83
C VAL A 479 -1.61 7.57 -7.14
N VAL A 480 -1.46 8.89 -7.34
CA VAL A 480 -1.41 9.47 -8.69
C VAL A 480 0.06 9.56 -9.07
N THR A 481 0.67 8.40 -9.27
CA THR A 481 1.75 8.28 -10.24
C THR A 481 1.67 6.88 -10.84
N ILE A 482 0.69 6.68 -11.72
CA ILE A 482 0.97 5.81 -12.86
C ILE A 482 1.97 6.62 -13.66
N LEU A 483 3.26 6.24 -13.63
CA LEU A 483 4.16 6.66 -14.69
C LEU A 483 3.51 6.16 -15.99
N PRO A 484 3.15 7.03 -16.94
CA PRO A 484 2.40 6.63 -18.14
C PRO A 484 3.26 5.84 -19.14
N TYR A 485 4.33 5.18 -18.68
CA TYR A 485 5.30 4.47 -19.49
C TYR A 485 5.88 3.28 -18.73
N ASP A 486 5.96 2.14 -19.42
CA ASP A 486 6.86 1.05 -19.07
C ASP A 486 8.30 1.53 -19.25
N ILE A 487 9.12 1.43 -18.21
CA ILE A 487 10.56 1.62 -18.31
C ILE A 487 11.15 0.26 -18.71
N SER A 488 11.55 0.11 -19.97
CA SER A 488 12.41 -0.98 -20.42
C SER A 488 13.83 -0.46 -20.58
N ILE A 489 14.72 -0.78 -19.65
CA ILE A 489 16.16 -0.60 -19.82
C ILE A 489 16.65 -1.83 -20.59
N ARG A 490 17.27 -1.63 -21.75
CA ARG A 490 18.00 -2.66 -22.48
C ARG A 490 19.49 -2.45 -22.34
#